data_AF-A0A957AIB1-F1
#
_entry.id   AF-A0A957AIB1-F1
#
_cell.length_a   1.000
_cell.length_b   1.000
_cell.length_c   1.000
_cell.angle_alpha   90.00
_cell.angle_beta   90.00
_cell.angle_gamma   90.00
#
_symmetry.space_group_name_H-M   'P 1'
#
loop_
_entity.id
_entity.type
_entity.pdbx_description
1 polymer ?
#
loop_
_entity_poly.entity_id
_entity_poly.type
_entity_poly.pdbx_seq_one_letter_code
_entity_poly.pdbx_strand_id
1 'polypeptide(L)'
;QPGLVIEAIKEVVEAVRNPASWYAGAGAATPVPAAAQGWQLTPLLDHTLFPPAWFTGSDGQVHLVAELLLTNALPVPVTISSVEVLDTGSGASLVRLDGEALLASMSLATSPETPAVALPPASVGVAWLDVPLASAQAVPAAVSYRLTIEPPEDVPVADALLAFTTEEVAVDQRPPVVLGPPLAGAGWAALGSCCDGPHRRALQPINGQWFLAQRFAIDFNQLDARNRPGVGDPALPTSFPTFGQPVLAVANATVVEAVDRYPDLLVGEARENLNAQTAGGNRVVLDLGDGRFAIYAHLHAGSVSVQAGDQVRQGQVIAAVGSSGTGGGPHLHFQVTDRPSVLFGSGLPFVFDHFELTGQTPPLAEVLPYFDSLEPIPVTPERTGPREGELPLGRDVVTFPPVPASAAAAAGDFAGLVDIGGGRKMFLQCQGEGGPTVVLISGFGNPGGAWTVLPDGVASPAVLPGAAGFTRVCAYDRPGTLLDAAPPDDRSRSDPIPQPTTATAMVADLHALLTAAEAPGPYVLAGHSFGGLIARLYAATYPDEVAGIILVDAFSEGVRAGLPAEDWQTWTATNGVPSPELLALEPNLEQTDI
;
A
#
# COMPACT_ATOMS: atom_id res chain seq x y z
N GLN A 1 -16.50 -10.95 -34.36
CA GLN A 1 -17.64 -11.37 -33.51
C GLN A 1 -17.47 -10.72 -32.14
N PRO A 2 -18.14 -9.60 -31.85
CA PRO A 2 -17.92 -8.80 -30.64
C PRO A 2 -18.06 -9.58 -29.35
N GLY A 3 -19.06 -10.47 -29.26
CA GLY A 3 -19.30 -11.30 -28.08
C GLY A 3 -18.11 -12.19 -27.68
N LEU A 4 -17.40 -12.78 -28.64
CA LEU A 4 -16.20 -13.59 -28.34
C LEU A 4 -15.06 -12.74 -27.77
N VAL A 5 -14.90 -11.50 -28.28
CA VAL A 5 -13.87 -10.59 -27.77
C VAL A 5 -14.23 -10.10 -26.37
N ILE A 6 -15.51 -9.81 -26.11
CA ILE A 6 -16.00 -9.42 -24.78
C ILE A 6 -15.79 -10.55 -23.77
N GLU A 7 -16.13 -11.79 -24.11
CA GLU A 7 -15.88 -12.94 -23.23
C GLU A 7 -14.38 -13.19 -23.00
N ALA A 8 -13.55 -13.10 -24.04
CA ALA A 8 -12.09 -13.22 -23.88
C ALA A 8 -11.51 -12.10 -22.98
N ILE A 9 -12.00 -10.87 -23.14
CA ILE A 9 -11.64 -9.74 -22.26
C ILE A 9 -12.08 -10.05 -20.82
N LYS A 10 -13.29 -10.55 -20.63
CA LYS A 10 -13.82 -10.91 -19.31
C LYS A 10 -13.00 -12.01 -18.65
N GLU A 11 -12.68 -13.10 -19.35
CA GLU A 11 -11.88 -14.21 -18.83
C GLU A 11 -10.48 -13.74 -18.39
N VAL A 12 -9.80 -12.93 -19.21
CA VAL A 12 -8.47 -12.41 -18.87
C VAL A 12 -8.55 -11.41 -17.71
N VAL A 13 -9.55 -10.53 -17.69
CA VAL A 13 -9.78 -9.59 -16.58
C VAL A 13 -10.06 -10.33 -15.28
N GLU A 14 -10.90 -11.37 -15.29
CA GLU A 14 -11.18 -12.22 -14.13
C GLU A 14 -9.93 -12.99 -13.66
N ALA A 15 -9.12 -13.51 -14.60
CA ALA A 15 -7.87 -14.18 -14.29
C ALA A 15 -6.84 -13.22 -13.64
N VAL A 16 -6.73 -11.98 -14.13
CA VAL A 16 -5.88 -10.95 -13.53
C VAL A 16 -6.39 -10.54 -12.14
N ARG A 17 -7.71 -10.45 -11.94
CA ARG A 17 -8.33 -10.10 -10.65
C ARG A 17 -8.25 -11.22 -9.60
N ASN A 18 -8.14 -12.48 -10.01
CA ASN A 18 -8.08 -13.62 -9.10
C ASN A 18 -6.95 -14.62 -9.45
N PRO A 19 -5.69 -14.27 -9.13
CA PRO A 19 -4.53 -15.11 -9.41
C PRO A 19 -4.55 -16.45 -8.63
N ALA A 20 -5.29 -16.50 -7.51
CA ALA A 20 -5.38 -17.67 -6.63
C ALA A 20 -6.10 -18.87 -7.28
N SER A 21 -6.79 -18.66 -8.41
CA SER A 21 -7.47 -19.75 -9.13
C SER A 21 -6.53 -20.66 -9.95
N TRP A 22 -5.21 -20.42 -9.93
CA TRP A 22 -4.24 -21.15 -10.77
C TRP A 22 -3.17 -21.94 -10.00
N TYR A 23 -3.18 -21.93 -8.67
CA TYR A 23 -2.27 -22.76 -7.86
C TYR A 23 -3.02 -23.61 -6.84
N ALA A 24 -3.43 -24.80 -7.28
CA ALA A 24 -3.79 -25.88 -6.38
C ALA A 24 -3.00 -27.15 -6.75
N GLY A 25 -2.06 -27.53 -5.88
CA GLY A 25 -1.65 -28.92 -5.72
C GLY A 25 -0.15 -29.21 -5.68
N ALA A 26 0.40 -29.34 -4.47
CA ALA A 26 1.06 -30.57 -4.02
C ALA A 26 1.47 -30.44 -2.54
N GLY A 27 0.86 -31.25 -1.67
CA GLY A 27 1.28 -31.39 -0.27
C GLY A 27 2.52 -32.28 -0.16
N ALA A 28 3.43 -31.90 0.74
CA ALA A 28 4.53 -32.75 1.19
C ALA A 28 4.30 -33.17 2.64
N ALA A 29 4.58 -34.44 2.93
CA ALA A 29 4.45 -35.03 4.26
C ALA A 29 5.54 -34.48 5.22
N THR A 30 5.15 -34.23 6.47
CA THR A 30 6.05 -33.81 7.56
C THR A 30 6.88 -34.99 8.09
N PRO A 31 8.19 -34.83 8.30
CA PRO A 31 8.99 -35.80 9.04
C PRO A 31 8.77 -35.64 10.55
N VAL A 32 8.85 -36.76 11.27
CA VAL A 32 8.90 -36.81 12.74
C VAL A 32 10.28 -36.35 13.21
N PRO A 33 10.41 -35.40 14.16
CA PRO A 33 11.72 -34.97 14.63
C PRO A 33 12.39 -36.07 15.46
N ALA A 34 13.71 -36.19 15.30
CA ALA A 34 14.55 -36.98 16.17
C ALA A 34 14.51 -36.41 17.61
N ALA A 35 14.72 -37.26 18.61
CA ALA A 35 14.75 -36.84 20.02
C ALA A 35 15.74 -35.68 20.23
N ALA A 36 15.26 -34.54 20.73
CA ALA A 36 16.09 -33.37 20.95
C ALA A 36 17.22 -33.68 21.94
N GLN A 37 18.45 -33.33 21.57
CA GLN A 37 19.57 -33.19 22.50
C GLN A 37 19.51 -31.77 23.08
N GLY A 38 19.77 -31.59 24.39
CA GLY A 38 19.93 -30.25 24.98
C GLY A 38 18.72 -29.64 25.72
N TRP A 39 17.80 -30.45 26.26
CA TRP A 39 16.67 -29.95 27.05
C TRP A 39 17.11 -29.14 28.27
N GLN A 40 16.59 -27.92 28.42
CA GLN A 40 16.71 -27.08 29.61
C GLN A 40 15.35 -26.98 30.31
N LEU A 41 15.34 -27.07 31.64
CA LEU A 41 14.15 -26.76 32.43
C LEU A 41 14.00 -25.22 32.49
N THR A 42 12.86 -24.71 32.07
CA THR A 42 12.53 -23.28 32.11
C THR A 42 11.37 -23.03 33.08
N PRO A 43 11.53 -22.16 34.09
CA PRO A 43 10.45 -21.82 35.03
C PRO A 43 9.33 -20.97 34.40
N LEU A 44 9.62 -20.34 33.25
CA LEU A 44 8.67 -19.60 32.44
C LEU A 44 8.48 -20.29 31.10
N LEU A 45 7.25 -20.27 30.59
CA LEU A 45 6.99 -20.62 29.20
C LEU A 45 7.15 -19.34 28.38
N ASP A 46 8.08 -19.34 27.45
CA ASP A 46 8.31 -18.23 26.54
C ASP A 46 7.63 -18.46 25.19
N HIS A 47 7.15 -17.37 24.61
CA HIS A 47 6.60 -17.37 23.26
C HIS A 47 6.82 -16.01 22.61
N THR A 48 7.52 -15.98 21.47
CA THR A 48 7.60 -14.76 20.66
C THR A 48 6.35 -14.66 19.79
N LEU A 49 5.57 -13.61 20.01
CA LEU A 49 4.22 -13.47 19.45
C LEU A 49 4.23 -13.34 17.93
N PHE A 50 5.13 -12.50 17.43
CA PHE A 50 5.35 -12.25 16.02
C PHE A 50 6.86 -12.24 15.75
N PRO A 51 7.31 -12.64 14.55
CA PRO A 51 8.72 -12.52 14.19
C PRO A 51 9.23 -11.10 14.50
N PRO A 52 10.41 -10.97 15.14
CA PRO A 52 11.03 -9.67 15.32
C PRO A 52 11.13 -8.96 13.97
N ALA A 53 10.77 -7.68 13.93
CA ALA A 53 10.72 -6.90 12.71
C ALA A 53 11.52 -5.62 12.91
N TRP A 54 12.07 -5.07 11.83
CA TRP A 54 12.99 -3.94 11.91
C TRP A 54 12.56 -2.79 11.01
N PHE A 55 12.97 -1.57 11.36
CA PHE A 55 12.78 -0.37 10.55
C PHE A 55 13.83 0.69 10.88
N THR A 56 14.01 1.68 10.00
CA THR A 56 14.85 2.86 10.30
C THR A 56 13.98 3.96 10.89
N GLY A 57 14.30 4.40 12.10
CA GLY A 57 13.61 5.50 12.78
C GLY A 57 14.12 6.86 12.32
N SER A 58 13.34 7.90 12.60
CA SER A 58 13.68 9.32 12.37
C SER A 58 14.96 9.81 13.08
N ASP A 59 15.44 9.00 14.02
CA ASP A 59 16.68 9.19 14.78
C ASP A 59 17.92 8.68 14.04
N GLY A 60 17.73 8.10 12.85
CA GLY A 60 18.78 7.53 12.01
C GLY A 60 19.25 6.13 12.46
N GLN A 61 18.63 5.54 13.48
CA GLN A 61 18.95 4.19 13.94
C GLN A 61 18.03 3.17 13.30
N VAL A 62 18.52 1.92 13.20
CA VAL A 62 17.66 0.78 12.87
C VAL A 62 17.14 0.19 14.16
N HIS A 63 15.83 0.10 14.31
CA HIS A 63 15.17 -0.49 15.46
C HIS A 63 14.75 -1.91 15.12
N LEU A 64 15.23 -2.91 15.86
CA LEU A 64 14.71 -4.28 15.83
C LEU A 64 13.74 -4.45 17.00
N VAL A 65 12.46 -4.62 16.66
CA VAL A 65 11.35 -4.67 17.60
C VAL A 65 10.93 -6.13 17.81
N ALA A 66 10.66 -6.51 19.06
CA ALA A 66 10.12 -7.82 19.41
C ALA A 66 9.21 -7.77 20.66
N GLU A 67 8.30 -8.73 20.77
CA GLU A 67 7.44 -8.93 21.94
C GLU A 67 7.57 -10.37 22.43
N LEU A 68 8.09 -10.54 23.64
CA LEU A 68 8.29 -11.85 24.27
C LEU A 68 7.23 -12.05 25.35
N LEU A 69 6.30 -12.98 25.13
CA LEU A 69 5.35 -13.40 26.15
C LEU A 69 6.02 -14.39 27.10
N LEU A 70 5.83 -14.16 28.39
CA LEU A 70 6.38 -14.96 29.47
C LEU A 70 5.24 -15.42 30.37
N THR A 71 4.92 -16.71 30.33
CA THR A 71 3.89 -17.29 31.20
C THR A 71 4.54 -17.88 32.43
N ASN A 72 4.12 -17.40 33.61
CA ASN A 72 4.60 -17.97 34.87
C ASN A 72 3.93 -19.33 35.13
N ALA A 73 4.70 -20.41 34.99
CA ALA A 73 4.26 -21.78 35.23
C ALA A 73 4.45 -22.24 36.70
N LEU A 74 5.08 -21.41 37.54
CA LEU A 74 5.28 -21.69 38.95
C LEU A 74 4.05 -21.28 39.79
N PRO A 75 3.80 -21.96 40.93
CA PRO A 75 2.74 -21.60 41.86
C PRO A 75 3.08 -20.37 42.73
N VAL A 76 4.24 -19.74 42.51
CA VAL A 76 4.73 -18.56 43.23
C VAL A 76 5.06 -17.43 42.25
N PRO A 77 5.05 -16.16 42.69
CA PRO A 77 5.50 -15.05 41.86
C PRO A 77 6.94 -15.25 41.37
N VAL A 78 7.21 -14.82 40.14
CA VAL A 78 8.56 -14.81 39.55
C VAL A 78 8.92 -13.38 39.16
N THR A 79 10.05 -12.87 39.65
CA THR A 79 10.57 -11.56 39.26
C THR A 79 11.64 -11.72 38.20
N ILE A 80 11.46 -11.07 37.04
CA ILE A 80 12.51 -10.98 36.01
C ILE A 80 13.50 -9.89 36.42
N SER A 81 14.79 -10.24 36.49
CA SER A 81 15.87 -9.30 36.82
C SER A 81 16.61 -8.79 35.59
N SER A 82 16.67 -9.57 34.50
CA SER A 82 17.18 -9.08 33.22
C SER A 82 16.64 -9.84 32.01
N VAL A 83 16.54 -9.14 30.89
CA VAL A 83 16.32 -9.70 29.55
C VAL A 83 17.45 -9.23 28.65
N GLU A 84 18.17 -10.18 28.06
CA GLU A 84 19.26 -9.92 27.12
C GLU A 84 18.92 -10.51 25.75
N VAL A 85 19.02 -9.70 24.69
CA VAL A 85 18.77 -10.12 23.30
C VAL A 85 20.11 -10.50 22.67
N LEU A 86 20.19 -11.71 22.13
CA LEU A 86 21.40 -12.29 21.55
C LEU A 86 21.21 -12.52 20.05
N ASP A 87 22.20 -12.13 19.25
CA ASP A 87 22.34 -12.62 17.87
C ASP A 87 22.81 -14.07 17.91
N THR A 88 22.01 -14.98 17.36
CA THR A 88 22.28 -16.43 17.36
C THR A 88 23.43 -16.82 16.43
N GLY A 89 23.66 -16.05 15.36
CA GLY A 89 24.72 -16.33 14.39
C GLY A 89 26.12 -15.98 14.93
N SER A 90 26.23 -14.85 15.62
CA SER A 90 27.51 -14.37 16.19
C SER A 90 27.69 -14.68 17.68
N GLY A 91 26.61 -14.93 18.41
CA GLY A 91 26.59 -15.01 19.87
C GLY A 91 26.69 -13.66 20.57
N ALA A 92 26.65 -12.54 19.83
CA ALA A 92 26.79 -11.20 20.39
C ALA A 92 25.54 -10.78 21.18
N SER A 93 25.78 -10.08 22.29
CA SER A 93 24.73 -9.37 23.02
C SER A 93 24.39 -8.09 22.29
N LEU A 94 23.13 -7.97 21.84
CA LEU A 94 22.63 -6.81 21.11
C LEU A 94 22.14 -5.73 22.07
N VAL A 95 21.37 -6.14 23.08
CA VAL A 95 20.94 -5.28 24.18
C VAL A 95 20.71 -6.10 25.44
N ARG A 96 20.98 -5.50 26.60
CA ARG A 96 20.61 -6.05 27.90
C ARG A 96 19.78 -5.01 28.66
N LEU A 97 18.59 -5.43 29.08
CA LEU A 97 17.68 -4.64 29.91
C LEU A 97 17.71 -5.18 31.34
N ASP A 98 17.98 -4.30 32.30
CA ASP A 98 17.84 -4.53 33.73
C ASP A 98 17.39 -3.23 34.44
N GLY A 99 17.05 -3.33 35.73
CA GLY A 99 16.63 -2.19 36.55
C GLY A 99 15.45 -1.40 35.96
N GLU A 100 15.57 -0.07 35.91
CA GLU A 100 14.52 0.82 35.40
C GLU A 100 14.22 0.61 33.91
N ALA A 101 15.24 0.28 33.10
CA ALA A 101 15.06 0.04 31.66
C ALA A 101 14.23 -1.23 31.42
N LEU A 102 14.46 -2.29 32.21
CA LEU A 102 13.63 -3.48 32.17
C LEU A 102 12.21 -3.18 32.65
N LEU A 103 12.07 -2.46 33.77
CA LEU A 103 10.77 -2.10 34.31
C LEU A 103 9.93 -1.33 33.28
N ALA A 104 10.51 -0.32 32.64
CA ALA A 104 9.84 0.44 31.58
C ALA A 104 9.45 -0.41 30.37
N SER A 105 10.21 -1.48 30.09
CA SER A 105 10.05 -2.36 28.93
C SER A 105 9.24 -3.61 29.22
N MET A 106 8.64 -3.75 30.40
CA MET A 106 7.83 -4.91 30.76
C MET A 106 6.50 -4.52 31.37
N SER A 107 5.47 -5.32 31.10
CA SER A 107 4.17 -5.21 31.76
C SER A 107 3.45 -6.55 31.79
N LEU A 108 2.34 -6.64 32.53
CA LEU A 108 1.43 -7.78 32.39
C LEU A 108 0.60 -7.58 31.12
N ALA A 109 0.32 -8.68 30.40
CA ALA A 109 -0.54 -8.66 29.21
C ALA A 109 -1.95 -8.08 29.51
N THR A 110 -2.41 -8.18 30.76
CA THR A 110 -3.71 -7.67 31.21
C THR A 110 -3.69 -6.20 31.64
N SER A 111 -2.51 -5.61 31.82
CA SER A 111 -2.34 -4.21 32.23
C SER A 111 -1.11 -3.61 31.51
N PRO A 112 -1.17 -3.50 30.16
CA PRO A 112 -0.02 -3.18 29.32
C PRO A 112 0.63 -1.83 29.63
N GLU A 113 -0.17 -0.86 30.10
CA GLU A 113 0.26 0.49 30.47
C GLU A 113 0.89 0.60 31.86
N THR A 114 0.85 -0.48 32.66
CA THR A 114 1.44 -0.50 34.00
C THR A 114 2.73 -1.33 33.98
N PRO A 115 3.90 -0.69 34.14
CA PRO A 115 5.18 -1.37 34.24
C PRO A 115 5.19 -2.47 35.31
N ALA A 116 5.64 -3.68 34.94
CA ALA A 116 5.73 -4.81 35.86
C ALA A 116 6.78 -5.83 35.41
N VAL A 117 7.70 -6.17 36.30
CA VAL A 117 8.70 -7.25 36.13
C VAL A 117 8.41 -8.48 36.97
N ALA A 118 7.49 -8.37 37.93
CA ALA A 118 7.01 -9.48 38.75
C ALA A 118 5.77 -10.10 38.09
N LEU A 119 5.82 -11.40 37.86
CA LEU A 119 4.76 -12.19 37.26
C LEU A 119 4.08 -13.03 38.34
N PRO A 120 2.85 -12.71 38.77
CA PRO A 120 2.07 -13.60 39.63
C PRO A 120 1.89 -15.02 39.04
N PRO A 121 1.57 -16.02 39.85
CA PRO A 121 1.27 -17.37 39.38
C PRO A 121 0.22 -17.36 38.26
N ALA A 122 0.44 -18.14 37.19
CA ALA A 122 -0.45 -18.26 36.05
C ALA A 122 -0.76 -16.93 35.32
N SER A 123 0.09 -15.92 35.49
CA SER A 123 0.00 -14.66 34.73
C SER A 123 0.90 -14.68 33.49
N VAL A 124 0.60 -13.80 32.53
CA VAL A 124 1.39 -13.60 31.32
C VAL A 124 1.99 -12.21 31.38
N GLY A 125 3.33 -12.15 31.45
CA GLY A 125 4.11 -10.94 31.23
C GLY A 125 4.44 -10.76 29.75
N VAL A 126 4.73 -9.52 29.37
CA VAL A 126 5.26 -9.18 28.05
C VAL A 126 6.51 -8.34 28.23
N ALA A 127 7.61 -8.75 27.61
CA ALA A 127 8.78 -7.90 27.41
C ALA A 127 8.70 -7.23 26.03
N TRP A 128 8.65 -5.90 26.03
CA TRP A 128 8.56 -5.02 24.86
C TRP A 128 9.97 -4.58 24.46
N LEU A 129 10.58 -5.26 23.50
CA LEU A 129 12.00 -5.11 23.18
C LEU A 129 12.21 -4.19 21.98
N ASP A 130 12.91 -3.08 22.19
CA ASP A 130 13.41 -2.21 21.12
C ASP A 130 14.94 -2.27 21.12
N VAL A 131 15.52 -2.84 20.08
CA VAL A 131 16.95 -3.09 19.98
C VAL A 131 17.54 -2.14 18.93
N PRO A 132 18.26 -1.08 19.33
CA PRO A 132 18.90 -0.21 18.37
C PRO A 132 20.09 -0.91 17.72
N LEU A 133 20.17 -0.79 16.40
CA LEU A 133 21.20 -1.36 15.53
C LEU A 133 21.82 -0.26 14.68
N ALA A 134 23.10 -0.42 14.38
CA ALA A 134 23.86 0.59 13.64
C ALA A 134 23.43 0.76 12.17
N SER A 135 22.84 -0.28 11.56
CA SER A 135 22.42 -0.28 10.16
C SER A 135 21.55 -1.48 9.83
N ALA A 136 20.90 -1.48 8.66
CA ALA A 136 20.13 -2.62 8.17
C ALA A 136 20.98 -3.88 7.98
N GLN A 137 22.28 -3.74 7.68
CA GLN A 137 23.20 -4.87 7.57
C GLN A 137 23.55 -5.51 8.91
N ALA A 138 23.28 -4.81 10.02
CA ALA A 138 23.47 -5.33 11.37
C ALA A 138 22.22 -6.08 11.90
N VAL A 139 21.15 -6.17 11.12
CA VAL A 139 19.97 -6.96 11.48
C VAL A 139 20.34 -8.45 11.47
N PRO A 140 20.24 -9.17 12.60
CA PRO A 140 20.57 -10.58 12.66
C PRO A 140 19.51 -11.41 11.91
N ALA A 141 19.90 -12.58 11.41
CA ALA A 141 18.96 -13.51 10.77
C ALA A 141 17.99 -14.13 11.80
N ALA A 142 18.46 -14.36 13.02
CA ALA A 142 17.68 -14.89 14.12
C ALA A 142 18.22 -14.44 15.48
N VAL A 143 17.36 -14.35 16.48
CA VAL A 143 17.69 -13.94 17.84
C VAL A 143 17.27 -14.98 18.87
N SER A 144 17.87 -14.94 20.04
CA SER A 144 17.40 -15.63 21.24
C SER A 144 17.42 -14.68 22.43
N TYR A 145 16.67 -15.00 23.49
CA TYR A 145 16.56 -14.16 24.67
C TYR A 145 17.16 -14.89 25.86
N ARG A 146 18.15 -14.30 26.52
CA ARG A 146 18.62 -14.76 27.82
C ARG A 146 17.86 -14.05 28.92
N LEU A 147 17.08 -14.82 29.65
CA LEU A 147 16.27 -14.38 30.77
C LEU A 147 17.01 -14.67 32.07
N THR A 148 16.95 -13.75 33.02
CA THR A 148 17.39 -13.97 34.39
C THR A 148 16.26 -13.63 35.33
N ILE A 149 16.01 -14.50 36.30
CA ILE A 149 14.99 -14.32 37.33
C ILE A 149 15.64 -14.22 38.70
N GLU A 150 14.99 -13.52 39.62
CA GLU A 150 15.36 -13.57 41.02
C GLU A 150 14.98 -14.93 41.61
N PRO A 151 15.76 -15.46 42.58
CA PRO A 151 15.38 -16.67 43.30
C PRO A 151 13.98 -16.50 43.92
N PRO A 152 12.98 -17.34 43.54
CA PRO A 152 11.65 -17.23 44.12
C PRO A 152 11.69 -17.49 45.62
N GLU A 153 10.97 -16.68 46.40
CA GLU A 153 10.84 -16.91 47.83
C GLU A 153 10.21 -18.29 48.09
N ASP A 154 10.73 -19.01 49.09
CA ASP A 154 10.22 -20.30 49.58
C ASP A 154 10.19 -21.47 48.57
N VAL A 155 10.83 -21.35 47.40
CA VAL A 155 11.01 -22.46 46.44
C VAL A 155 12.50 -22.72 46.21
N PRO A 156 13.01 -23.92 46.54
CA PRO A 156 14.39 -24.29 46.21
C PRO A 156 14.53 -24.46 44.70
N VAL A 157 15.04 -23.43 44.03
CA VAL A 157 15.37 -23.43 42.60
C VAL A 157 16.88 -23.55 42.45
N ALA A 158 17.35 -24.48 41.61
CA ALA A 158 18.77 -24.60 41.32
C ALA A 158 19.27 -23.38 40.54
N ASP A 159 20.49 -22.89 40.82
CA ASP A 159 21.06 -21.69 40.16
C ASP A 159 21.01 -21.77 38.62
N ALA A 160 21.14 -22.98 38.06
CA ALA A 160 21.05 -23.24 36.63
C ALA A 160 19.66 -22.96 35.99
N LEU A 161 18.63 -22.72 36.81
CA LEU A 161 17.26 -22.37 36.39
C LEU A 161 16.96 -20.88 36.60
N LEU A 162 17.86 -20.14 37.26
CA LEU A 162 17.72 -18.69 37.45
C LEU A 162 18.10 -17.90 36.20
N ALA A 163 18.85 -18.52 35.28
CA ALA A 163 19.15 -17.96 33.97
C ALA A 163 18.98 -19.01 32.88
N PHE A 164 18.24 -18.68 31.83
CA PHE A 164 17.96 -19.58 30.72
C PHE A 164 17.84 -18.81 29.41
N THR A 165 18.05 -19.50 28.30
CA THR A 165 17.97 -18.91 26.96
C THR A 165 16.84 -19.56 26.20
N THR A 166 16.01 -18.74 25.57
CA THR A 166 14.89 -19.21 24.74
C THR A 166 15.40 -19.96 23.52
N GLU A 167 14.49 -20.64 22.83
CA GLU A 167 14.78 -21.12 21.48
C GLU A 167 15.09 -19.95 20.52
N GLU A 168 15.75 -20.29 19.42
CA GLU A 168 16.03 -19.36 18.33
C GLU A 168 14.74 -18.92 17.64
N VAL A 169 14.62 -17.62 17.38
CA VAL A 169 13.50 -17.01 16.67
C VAL A 169 14.02 -16.29 15.44
N ALA A 170 13.52 -16.68 14.27
CA ALA A 170 13.85 -16.03 13.02
C ALA A 170 13.34 -14.57 13.00
N VAL A 171 14.20 -13.65 12.59
CA VAL A 171 13.87 -12.23 12.37
C VAL A 171 13.27 -12.08 10.98
N ASP A 172 12.20 -11.28 10.84
CA ASP A 172 11.65 -10.93 9.54
C ASP A 172 12.66 -10.09 8.75
N GLN A 173 13.24 -10.69 7.72
CA GLN A 173 14.26 -10.05 6.87
C GLN A 173 13.65 -9.14 5.79
N ARG A 174 12.31 -9.09 5.65
CA ARG A 174 11.67 -8.22 4.67
C ARG A 174 11.88 -6.76 5.06
N PRO A 175 12.29 -5.88 4.13
CA PRO A 175 12.37 -4.46 4.45
C PRO A 175 10.99 -3.87 4.77
N PRO A 176 10.92 -2.79 5.57
CA PRO A 176 9.71 -1.99 5.72
C PRO A 176 9.15 -1.57 4.37
N VAL A 177 7.83 -1.45 4.27
CA VAL A 177 7.23 -0.88 3.07
C VAL A 177 7.51 0.62 3.05
N VAL A 178 7.95 1.13 1.90
CA VAL A 178 8.17 2.56 1.69
C VAL A 178 6.87 3.17 1.18
N LEU A 179 6.40 4.20 1.86
CA LEU A 179 5.09 4.81 1.66
C LEU A 179 5.22 6.30 1.34
N GLY A 180 4.33 6.81 0.50
CA GLY A 180 4.11 8.24 0.38
C GLY A 180 3.45 8.83 1.63
N PRO A 181 3.43 10.18 1.75
CA PRO A 181 2.77 10.87 2.84
C PRO A 181 1.26 10.58 2.89
N PRO A 182 0.69 10.25 4.07
CA PRO A 182 -0.77 10.09 4.24
C PRO A 182 -1.50 11.43 4.40
N LEU A 183 -0.74 12.51 4.57
CA LEU A 183 -1.18 13.87 4.85
C LEU A 183 -0.25 14.85 4.14
N ALA A 184 -0.66 16.12 4.05
CA ALA A 184 0.14 17.19 3.45
C ALA A 184 0.35 18.35 4.41
N GLY A 185 1.40 19.13 4.18
CA GLY A 185 1.68 20.35 4.93
C GLY A 185 2.39 20.11 6.26
N ALA A 186 2.49 21.18 7.05
CA ALA A 186 3.36 21.27 8.22
C ALA A 186 2.63 20.97 9.54
N GLY A 187 3.43 20.69 10.57
CA GLY A 187 3.00 20.69 11.97
C GLY A 187 2.35 19.38 12.43
N TRP A 188 2.66 18.24 11.81
CA TRP A 188 2.05 16.97 12.17
C TRP A 188 2.83 16.30 13.31
N ALA A 189 2.27 16.30 14.52
CA ALA A 189 2.78 15.54 15.65
C ALA A 189 2.41 14.05 15.47
N ALA A 190 3.42 13.18 15.41
CA ALA A 190 3.30 11.72 15.29
C ALA A 190 3.17 11.09 16.68
N LEU A 191 2.01 11.26 17.30
CA LEU A 191 1.76 10.78 18.66
C LEU A 191 1.53 9.27 18.68
N GLY A 192 1.97 8.60 19.73
CA GLY A 192 1.74 7.16 19.92
C GLY A 192 2.53 6.23 18.99
N SER A 193 3.30 6.78 18.04
CA SER A 193 4.23 6.04 17.19
C SER A 193 5.26 5.26 18.00
N CYS A 194 6.01 4.39 17.31
CA CYS A 194 7.07 3.60 17.91
C CYS A 194 8.07 4.50 18.68
N CYS A 195 8.65 4.04 19.79
CA CYS A 195 8.65 2.66 20.26
C CYS A 195 8.20 2.44 21.70
N ASP A 196 7.67 3.47 22.35
CA ASP A 196 7.18 3.42 23.74
C ASP A 196 5.72 3.87 23.89
N GLY A 197 5.02 4.12 22.78
CA GLY A 197 3.62 4.53 22.76
C GLY A 197 2.61 3.41 23.07
N PRO A 198 1.36 3.78 23.43
CA PRO A 198 0.30 2.84 23.82
C PRO A 198 -0.08 1.89 22.68
N HIS A 199 0.06 2.29 21.41
CA HIS A 199 -0.21 1.44 20.26
C HIS A 199 0.67 0.19 20.23
N ARG A 200 1.95 0.33 20.59
CA ARG A 200 2.88 -0.81 20.70
C ARG A 200 2.40 -1.84 21.72
N ARG A 201 1.66 -1.41 22.73
CA ARG A 201 1.19 -2.23 23.85
C ARG A 201 -0.28 -2.63 23.74
N ALA A 202 -0.94 -2.30 22.62
CA ALA A 202 -2.36 -2.54 22.37
C ALA A 202 -2.65 -4.02 22.02
N LEU A 203 -2.21 -4.94 22.87
CA LEU A 203 -2.38 -6.38 22.72
C LEU A 203 -3.85 -6.78 22.92
N GLN A 204 -4.41 -7.54 21.97
CA GLN A 204 -5.83 -7.91 21.96
C GLN A 204 -6.02 -9.44 21.95
N PRO A 205 -6.72 -10.02 22.96
CA PRO A 205 -7.11 -11.41 22.94
C PRO A 205 -8.42 -11.59 22.16
N ILE A 206 -8.37 -12.28 21.02
CA ILE A 206 -9.51 -12.50 20.13
C ILE A 206 -9.55 -13.98 19.74
N ASN A 207 -10.70 -14.63 19.93
CA ASN A 207 -10.93 -16.02 19.54
C ASN A 207 -9.85 -17.00 20.07
N GLY A 208 -9.32 -16.73 21.26
CA GLY A 208 -8.28 -17.55 21.90
C GLY A 208 -6.86 -17.30 21.40
N GLN A 209 -6.63 -16.25 20.60
CA GLN A 209 -5.31 -15.85 20.11
C GLN A 209 -5.00 -14.39 20.45
N TRP A 210 -3.72 -14.06 20.54
CA TRP A 210 -3.24 -12.69 20.74
C TRP A 210 -3.00 -12.00 19.40
N PHE A 211 -3.41 -10.73 19.28
CA PHE A 211 -3.16 -9.86 18.14
C PHE A 211 -2.52 -8.55 18.58
N LEU A 212 -1.66 -7.98 17.74
CA LEU A 212 -0.99 -6.70 17.99
C LEU A 212 -0.94 -5.88 16.70
N ALA A 213 -2.11 -5.54 16.17
CA ALA A 213 -2.25 -4.85 14.89
C ALA A 213 -1.64 -3.44 14.90
N GLN A 214 -1.63 -2.78 16.06
CA GLN A 214 -1.21 -1.38 16.18
C GLN A 214 0.29 -1.21 16.49
N ARG A 215 1.09 -2.27 16.38
CA ARG A 215 2.51 -2.30 16.78
C ARG A 215 3.35 -1.09 16.32
N PHE A 216 3.06 -0.59 15.12
CA PHE A 216 3.74 0.56 14.48
C PHE A 216 2.75 1.67 14.10
N ALA A 217 1.57 1.72 14.73
CA ALA A 217 0.55 2.73 14.39
C ALA A 217 0.98 4.13 14.84
N ILE A 218 0.48 5.15 14.15
CA ILE A 218 0.73 6.56 14.42
C ILE A 218 -0.59 7.31 14.47
N ASP A 219 -0.78 8.16 15.48
CA ASP A 219 -1.84 9.15 15.55
C ASP A 219 -1.28 10.53 15.14
N PHE A 220 -1.57 10.95 13.90
CA PHE A 220 -1.16 12.26 13.41
C PHE A 220 -2.13 13.36 13.87
N ASN A 221 -1.58 14.33 14.58
CA ASN A 221 -2.28 15.49 15.11
C ASN A 221 -1.63 16.77 14.58
N GLN A 222 -2.39 17.64 13.91
CA GLN A 222 -1.83 18.88 13.39
C GLN A 222 -1.74 19.94 14.48
N LEU A 223 -0.61 20.64 14.53
CA LEU A 223 -0.38 21.83 15.34
C LEU A 223 -0.41 23.07 14.45
N ASP A 224 -0.95 24.17 14.96
CA ASP A 224 -0.90 25.44 14.26
C ASP A 224 0.52 26.04 14.25
N ALA A 225 0.72 27.16 13.54
CA ALA A 225 2.01 27.83 13.46
C ALA A 225 2.58 28.35 14.81
N ARG A 226 1.82 28.24 15.91
CA ARG A 226 2.25 28.55 17.28
C ARG A 226 2.32 27.29 18.14
N ASN A 227 2.34 26.11 17.53
CA ASN A 227 2.32 24.80 18.17
C ASN A 227 1.09 24.54 19.05
N ARG A 228 -0.04 25.19 18.78
CA ARG A 228 -1.29 24.89 19.51
C ARG A 228 -2.01 23.72 18.84
N PRO A 229 -2.57 22.78 19.62
CA PRO A 229 -3.38 21.69 19.08
C PRO A 229 -4.77 22.16 18.61
N GLY A 230 -5.22 23.34 19.03
CA GLY A 230 -6.50 23.90 18.60
C GLY A 230 -6.76 25.33 19.08
N VAL A 231 -7.90 25.89 18.71
CA VAL A 231 -8.41 27.20 19.15
C VAL A 231 -9.92 27.13 19.32
N GLY A 232 -10.44 27.69 20.43
CA GLY A 232 -11.87 27.78 20.67
C GLY A 232 -12.32 26.83 21.77
N ASP A 233 -13.38 26.06 21.51
CA ASP A 233 -13.96 25.13 22.47
C ASP A 233 -13.31 23.74 22.28
N PRO A 234 -12.52 23.25 23.25
CA PRO A 234 -11.85 21.95 23.15
C PRO A 234 -12.81 20.76 23.04
N ALA A 235 -14.11 20.94 23.35
CA ALA A 235 -15.11 19.89 23.16
C ALA A 235 -15.50 19.68 21.69
N LEU A 236 -15.21 20.64 20.80
CA LEU A 236 -15.62 20.62 19.40
C LEU A 236 -14.47 20.14 18.49
N PRO A 237 -14.67 19.09 17.66
CA PRO A 237 -13.66 18.66 16.69
C PRO A 237 -13.20 19.79 15.75
N THR A 238 -14.10 20.70 15.39
CA THR A 238 -13.79 21.87 14.52
C THR A 238 -12.85 22.88 15.15
N SER A 239 -12.54 22.77 16.44
CA SER A 239 -11.53 23.62 17.10
C SER A 239 -10.10 23.17 16.84
N PHE A 240 -9.88 21.98 16.27
CA PHE A 240 -8.57 21.43 15.98
C PHE A 240 -8.26 21.60 14.49
N PRO A 241 -7.06 22.09 14.10
CA PRO A 241 -6.69 22.24 12.69
C PRO A 241 -6.58 20.90 11.97
N THR A 242 -6.42 19.80 12.72
CA THR A 242 -6.46 18.42 12.24
C THR A 242 -7.77 18.06 11.56
N PHE A 243 -8.92 18.53 12.07
CA PHE A 243 -10.23 18.13 11.58
C PHE A 243 -10.48 18.68 10.16
N GLY A 244 -10.89 17.79 9.26
CA GLY A 244 -11.18 18.11 7.85
C GLY A 244 -9.94 18.16 6.95
N GLN A 245 -8.73 17.86 7.46
CA GLN A 245 -7.54 17.82 6.62
C GLN A 245 -7.63 16.68 5.59
N PRO A 246 -7.20 16.88 4.33
CA PRO A 246 -7.23 15.83 3.31
C PRO A 246 -6.34 14.64 3.70
N VAL A 247 -6.88 13.44 3.57
CA VAL A 247 -6.16 12.16 3.74
C VAL A 247 -5.78 11.61 2.38
N LEU A 248 -4.52 11.26 2.24
CA LEU A 248 -3.91 10.82 0.97
C LEU A 248 -3.64 9.32 0.98
N ALA A 249 -3.90 8.67 -0.15
CA ALA A 249 -3.43 7.31 -0.39
C ALA A 249 -1.89 7.28 -0.36
N VAL A 250 -1.33 6.38 0.44
CA VAL A 250 0.12 6.29 0.69
C VAL A 250 0.86 5.53 -0.40
N ALA A 251 0.14 4.85 -1.29
CA ALA A 251 0.71 4.08 -2.38
C ALA A 251 -0.31 3.96 -3.51
N ASN A 252 0.16 3.53 -4.68
CA ASN A 252 -0.73 2.93 -5.66
C ASN A 252 -1.25 1.61 -5.08
N ALA A 253 -2.56 1.48 -4.87
CA ALA A 253 -3.11 0.40 -4.08
C ALA A 253 -4.57 0.11 -4.44
N THR A 254 -5.04 -1.06 -4.00
CA THR A 254 -6.47 -1.41 -4.09
C THR A 254 -7.16 -1.11 -2.77
N VAL A 255 -8.28 -0.39 -2.78
CA VAL A 255 -9.12 -0.23 -1.60
C VAL A 255 -9.80 -1.57 -1.32
N VAL A 256 -9.58 -2.17 -0.16
CA VAL A 256 -10.23 -3.43 0.25
C VAL A 256 -11.35 -3.21 1.26
N GLU A 257 -11.35 -2.07 1.95
CA GLU A 257 -12.44 -1.65 2.80
C GLU A 257 -12.59 -0.13 2.76
N ALA A 258 -13.83 0.35 2.67
CA ALA A 258 -14.19 1.74 2.85
C ALA A 258 -15.47 1.80 3.69
N VAL A 259 -15.42 2.54 4.79
CA VAL A 259 -16.53 2.68 5.73
C VAL A 259 -16.78 4.14 5.98
N ASP A 260 -18.00 4.59 5.65
CA ASP A 260 -18.44 5.98 5.84
C ASP A 260 -19.89 6.05 6.33
N ARG A 261 -20.09 5.72 7.59
CA ARG A 261 -21.44 5.62 8.20
C ARG A 261 -21.50 6.04 9.66
N TYR A 262 -20.35 6.19 10.31
CA TYR A 262 -20.28 6.60 11.70
C TYR A 262 -20.20 8.12 11.78
N PRO A 263 -20.98 8.76 12.67
CA PRO A 263 -20.87 10.20 12.87
C PRO A 263 -19.52 10.56 13.51
N ASP A 264 -19.07 11.79 13.26
CA ASP A 264 -18.03 12.40 14.07
C ASP A 264 -18.54 12.66 15.48
N LEU A 265 -17.72 12.30 16.47
CA LEU A 265 -18.05 12.44 17.89
C LEU A 265 -17.46 13.74 18.44
N LEU A 266 -18.12 14.30 19.46
CA LEU A 266 -17.53 15.37 20.27
C LEU A 266 -16.34 14.83 21.09
N VAL A 267 -15.41 15.71 21.44
CA VAL A 267 -14.31 15.33 22.34
C VAL A 267 -14.87 14.99 23.71
N GLY A 268 -14.48 13.83 24.24
CA GLY A 268 -15.00 13.26 25.48
C GLY A 268 -16.31 12.47 25.34
N GLU A 269 -16.91 12.40 24.16
CA GLU A 269 -18.13 11.62 23.93
C GLU A 269 -17.85 10.11 24.00
N ALA A 270 -18.81 9.34 24.54
CA ALA A 270 -18.68 7.90 24.64
C ALA A 270 -18.75 7.25 23.25
N ARG A 271 -17.84 6.31 22.99
CA ARG A 271 -17.85 5.51 21.77
C ARG A 271 -19.02 4.52 21.78
N GLU A 272 -19.62 4.25 20.62
CA GLU A 272 -20.49 3.09 20.46
C GLU A 272 -19.71 1.79 20.71
N ASN A 273 -20.42 0.72 21.09
CA ASN A 273 -19.88 -0.60 21.45
C ASN A 273 -18.62 -0.97 20.64
N LEU A 274 -17.43 -0.89 21.27
CA LEU A 274 -16.17 -1.19 20.63
C LEU A 274 -16.09 -2.68 20.29
N ASN A 275 -16.04 -3.00 19.01
CA ASN A 275 -15.94 -4.36 18.50
C ASN A 275 -15.23 -4.39 17.14
N ALA A 276 -15.04 -5.60 16.61
CA ALA A 276 -14.48 -5.91 15.31
C ALA A 276 -14.88 -4.96 14.16
N GLN A 277 -16.16 -4.57 14.11
CA GLN A 277 -16.76 -3.84 13.00
C GLN A 277 -16.74 -2.31 13.20
N THR A 278 -16.76 -1.87 14.46
CA THR A 278 -16.79 -0.46 14.87
C THR A 278 -15.40 0.11 15.16
N ALA A 279 -14.40 -0.75 15.34
CA ALA A 279 -13.01 -0.33 15.55
C ALA A 279 -12.52 0.57 14.40
N GLY A 280 -11.92 1.69 14.78
CA GLY A 280 -11.43 2.71 13.84
C GLY A 280 -12.50 3.63 13.25
N GLY A 281 -13.79 3.50 13.59
CA GLY A 281 -14.84 4.38 13.06
C GLY A 281 -14.96 4.30 11.53
N ASN A 282 -15.13 5.45 10.87
CA ASN A 282 -14.98 5.54 9.42
C ASN A 282 -13.52 5.34 9.06
N ARG A 283 -13.28 4.51 8.04
CA ARG A 283 -11.95 4.02 7.72
C ARG A 283 -11.83 3.65 6.25
N VAL A 284 -10.60 3.69 5.77
CA VAL A 284 -10.20 3.14 4.48
C VAL A 284 -9.06 2.16 4.72
N VAL A 285 -9.10 1.01 4.06
CA VAL A 285 -8.03 0.03 4.07
C VAL A 285 -7.55 -0.19 2.64
N LEU A 286 -6.26 0.00 2.42
CA LEU A 286 -5.58 -0.21 1.15
C LEU A 286 -4.76 -1.49 1.21
N ASP A 287 -4.93 -2.38 0.23
CA ASP A 287 -4.02 -3.49 -0.05
C ASP A 287 -2.83 -2.98 -0.88
N LEU A 288 -1.66 -3.05 -0.25
CA LEU A 288 -0.39 -2.60 -0.81
C LEU A 288 0.33 -3.70 -1.60
N GLY A 289 -0.25 -4.91 -1.67
CA GLY A 289 0.42 -6.11 -2.15
C GLY A 289 1.23 -6.83 -1.06
N ASP A 290 1.75 -8.03 -1.38
CA ASP A 290 2.58 -8.86 -0.50
C ASP A 290 1.99 -9.13 0.91
N GLY A 291 0.66 -9.10 1.02
CA GLY A 291 -0.06 -9.29 2.27
C GLY A 291 0.08 -8.12 3.25
N ARG A 292 0.34 -6.89 2.77
CA ARG A 292 0.44 -5.68 3.59
C ARG A 292 -0.76 -4.77 3.35
N PHE A 293 -1.38 -4.31 4.43
CA PHE A 293 -2.57 -3.47 4.38
C PHE A 293 -2.34 -2.16 5.14
N ALA A 294 -2.44 -1.03 4.46
CA ALA A 294 -2.45 0.30 5.10
C ALA A 294 -3.87 0.66 5.54
N ILE A 295 -4.00 1.12 6.77
CA ILE A 295 -5.29 1.40 7.40
C ILE A 295 -5.32 2.84 7.87
N TYR A 296 -6.35 3.55 7.44
CA TYR A 296 -6.68 4.91 7.83
C TYR A 296 -7.95 4.87 8.64
N ALA A 297 -7.93 5.35 9.87
CA ALA A 297 -9.08 5.33 10.77
C ALA A 297 -9.43 6.73 11.29
N HIS A 298 -10.61 6.83 11.91
CA HIS A 298 -11.18 8.06 12.44
C HIS A 298 -11.48 9.12 11.39
N LEU A 299 -11.88 8.69 10.18
CA LEU A 299 -12.16 9.58 9.05
C LEU A 299 -13.45 10.40 9.26
N HIS A 300 -13.51 11.58 8.66
CA HIS A 300 -14.64 12.50 8.74
C HIS A 300 -15.89 11.90 8.09
N ALA A 301 -17.03 12.02 8.77
CA ALA A 301 -18.29 11.50 8.27
C ALA A 301 -18.70 12.18 6.95
N GLY A 302 -19.04 11.36 5.95
CA GLY A 302 -19.40 11.80 4.61
C GLY A 302 -18.22 12.24 3.74
N SER A 303 -16.97 12.00 4.17
CA SER A 303 -15.78 12.44 3.45
C SER A 303 -15.10 11.35 2.62
N VAL A 304 -15.42 10.06 2.86
CA VAL A 304 -14.73 8.96 2.19
C VAL A 304 -15.15 8.95 0.73
N SER A 305 -14.20 9.21 -0.17
CA SER A 305 -14.43 9.41 -1.60
C SER A 305 -14.20 8.15 -2.44
N VAL A 306 -13.93 7.02 -1.77
CA VAL A 306 -13.59 5.73 -2.40
C VAL A 306 -14.47 4.61 -1.84
N GLN A 307 -14.53 3.49 -2.56
CA GLN A 307 -15.22 2.27 -2.17
C GLN A 307 -14.31 1.05 -2.33
N ALA A 308 -14.66 -0.06 -1.67
CA ALA A 308 -13.93 -1.31 -1.82
C ALA A 308 -13.93 -1.76 -3.30
N GLY A 309 -12.76 -2.12 -3.82
CA GLY A 309 -12.49 -2.44 -5.21
C GLY A 309 -11.83 -1.30 -6.00
N ASP A 310 -11.89 -0.05 -5.51
CA ASP A 310 -11.27 1.09 -6.19
C ASP A 310 -9.74 0.95 -6.24
N GLN A 311 -9.14 1.39 -7.34
CA GLN A 311 -7.70 1.61 -7.43
C GLN A 311 -7.43 3.06 -7.06
N VAL A 312 -6.50 3.28 -6.14
CA VAL A 312 -6.05 4.62 -5.75
C VAL A 312 -4.60 4.82 -6.14
N ARG A 313 -4.23 6.08 -6.44
CA ARG A 313 -2.83 6.47 -6.67
C ARG A 313 -2.22 7.05 -5.41
N GLN A 314 -0.92 6.87 -5.23
CA GLN A 314 -0.19 7.60 -4.19
C GLN A 314 -0.46 9.11 -4.33
N GLY A 315 -0.81 9.76 -3.22
CA GLY A 315 -1.17 11.18 -3.17
C GLY A 315 -2.62 11.51 -3.53
N GLN A 316 -3.43 10.53 -3.96
CA GLN A 316 -4.87 10.75 -4.18
C GLN A 316 -5.59 11.03 -2.87
N VAL A 317 -6.45 12.05 -2.84
CA VAL A 317 -7.34 12.30 -1.70
C VAL A 317 -8.41 11.22 -1.63
N ILE A 318 -8.43 10.46 -0.53
CA ILE A 318 -9.35 9.32 -0.31
C ILE A 318 -10.39 9.60 0.78
N ALA A 319 -10.13 10.58 1.65
CA ALA A 319 -11.04 11.01 2.71
C ALA A 319 -10.57 12.35 3.31
N ALA A 320 -11.22 12.79 4.38
CA ALA A 320 -10.70 13.81 5.28
C ALA A 320 -10.55 13.25 6.72
N VAL A 321 -9.66 13.84 7.51
CA VAL A 321 -9.48 13.49 8.92
C VAL A 321 -10.70 13.90 9.74
N GLY A 322 -11.22 13.02 10.58
CA GLY A 322 -12.40 13.26 11.41
C GLY A 322 -12.18 12.90 12.87
N SER A 323 -13.28 12.62 13.56
CA SER A 323 -13.33 12.09 14.93
C SER A 323 -14.28 10.89 15.05
N SER A 324 -14.65 10.27 13.93
CA SER A 324 -15.59 9.15 13.96
C SER A 324 -15.05 7.95 14.74
N GLY A 325 -15.91 7.34 15.56
CA GLY A 325 -15.53 6.17 16.38
C GLY A 325 -14.50 6.45 17.48
N THR A 326 -14.11 7.71 17.73
CA THR A 326 -13.22 8.09 18.82
C THR A 326 -13.70 9.32 19.59
N GLY A 327 -13.93 9.16 20.89
CA GLY A 327 -14.12 10.28 21.81
C GLY A 327 -12.83 11.03 22.19
N GLY A 328 -11.67 10.64 21.64
CA GLY A 328 -10.36 11.24 21.96
C GLY A 328 -10.07 12.56 21.23
N GLY A 329 -10.96 13.01 20.35
CA GLY A 329 -10.75 14.15 19.46
C GLY A 329 -10.15 13.77 18.10
N PRO A 330 -10.06 14.74 17.17
CA PRO A 330 -9.75 14.47 15.78
C PRO A 330 -8.26 14.24 15.51
N HIS A 331 -7.94 13.11 14.88
CA HIS A 331 -6.60 12.69 14.46
C HIS A 331 -6.70 11.68 13.32
N LEU A 332 -5.62 11.54 12.53
CA LEU A 332 -5.50 10.40 11.63
C LEU A 332 -4.76 9.28 12.33
N HIS A 333 -5.46 8.20 12.66
CA HIS A 333 -4.82 6.93 13.04
C HIS A 333 -4.39 6.21 11.76
N PHE A 334 -3.10 5.92 11.65
CA PHE A 334 -2.49 5.25 10.50
C PHE A 334 -1.67 4.04 10.94
N GLN A 335 -1.86 2.88 10.30
CA GLN A 335 -1.07 1.68 10.56
C GLN A 335 -0.90 0.81 9.31
N VAL A 336 0.11 -0.06 9.32
CA VAL A 336 0.25 -1.16 8.34
C VAL A 336 0.16 -2.49 9.06
N THR A 337 -0.53 -3.45 8.46
CA THR A 337 -0.82 -4.77 9.06
C THR A 337 -0.73 -5.89 8.04
N ASP A 338 -0.63 -7.14 8.51
CA ASP A 338 -0.65 -8.35 7.68
C ASP A 338 -2.06 -8.79 7.24
N ARG A 339 -3.10 -8.06 7.67
CA ARG A 339 -4.52 -8.33 7.41
C ARG A 339 -5.30 -7.03 7.32
N PRO A 340 -6.42 -6.96 6.58
CA PRO A 340 -7.22 -5.74 6.44
C PRO A 340 -8.09 -5.51 7.68
N SER A 341 -7.47 -5.25 8.84
CA SER A 341 -8.19 -4.98 10.08
C SER A 341 -7.41 -4.11 11.05
N VAL A 342 -8.10 -3.13 11.63
CA VAL A 342 -7.59 -2.27 12.69
C VAL A 342 -7.15 -3.09 13.93
N LEU A 343 -7.82 -4.22 14.21
CA LEU A 343 -7.60 -5.05 15.40
C LEU A 343 -7.05 -6.45 15.11
N PHE A 344 -7.52 -7.09 14.02
CA PHE A 344 -7.18 -8.47 13.70
C PHE A 344 -5.96 -8.54 12.79
N GLY A 345 -4.76 -8.55 13.36
CA GLY A 345 -3.55 -8.72 12.59
C GLY A 345 -2.29 -8.54 13.42
N SER A 346 -1.16 -8.68 12.75
CA SER A 346 0.16 -8.26 13.19
C SER A 346 0.48 -6.91 12.56
N GLY A 347 0.85 -5.92 13.39
CA GLY A 347 1.36 -4.66 12.89
C GLY A 347 2.72 -4.87 12.22
N LEU A 348 2.87 -4.32 11.02
CA LEU A 348 4.07 -4.42 10.21
C LEU A 348 4.80 -3.07 10.16
N PRO A 349 6.14 -3.04 10.15
CA PRO A 349 6.87 -1.80 10.03
C PRO A 349 6.69 -1.19 8.63
N PHE A 350 6.70 0.14 8.60
CA PHE A 350 6.70 0.94 7.39
C PHE A 350 7.62 2.15 7.59
N VAL A 351 7.93 2.83 6.50
CA VAL A 351 8.68 4.09 6.49
C VAL A 351 8.08 5.02 5.44
N PHE A 352 8.27 6.32 5.58
CA PHE A 352 7.86 7.27 4.54
C PHE A 352 9.03 7.56 3.58
N ASP A 353 8.72 7.70 2.30
CA ASP A 353 9.68 8.02 1.24
C ASP A 353 10.39 9.35 1.51
N HIS A 354 9.67 10.35 2.00
CA HIS A 354 10.22 11.63 2.43
C HIS A 354 9.31 12.40 3.41
N PHE A 355 9.95 13.09 4.36
CA PHE A 355 9.33 14.13 5.19
C PHE A 355 10.42 15.04 5.77
N GLU A 356 10.04 16.19 6.33
CA GLU A 356 10.95 17.03 7.10
C GLU A 356 10.65 16.88 8.60
N LEU A 357 11.64 16.47 9.40
CA LEU A 357 11.55 16.52 10.86
C LEU A 357 11.78 17.96 11.31
N THR A 358 10.83 18.54 12.02
CA THR A 358 10.85 19.96 12.40
C THR A 358 11.03 20.19 13.90
N GLY A 359 10.82 19.15 14.71
CA GLY A 359 11.05 19.20 16.15
C GLY A 359 10.39 18.03 16.86
N GLN A 360 10.35 18.09 18.19
CA GLN A 360 9.82 17.02 19.02
C GLN A 360 8.94 17.56 20.16
N THR A 361 7.86 16.87 20.45
CA THR A 361 6.99 17.14 21.60
C THR A 361 7.59 16.53 22.89
N PRO A 362 7.08 16.92 24.08
CA PRO A 362 7.25 16.13 25.29
C PRO A 362 6.70 14.69 25.14
N PRO A 363 7.00 13.78 26.07
CA PRO A 363 6.38 12.46 26.11
C PRO A 363 4.84 12.54 26.08
N LEU A 364 4.19 11.52 25.51
CA LEU A 364 2.74 11.53 25.27
C LEU A 364 1.92 11.90 26.50
N ALA A 365 2.25 11.33 27.67
CA ALA A 365 1.54 11.61 28.93
C ALA A 365 1.54 13.09 29.33
N GLU A 366 2.57 13.85 28.95
CA GLU A 366 2.67 15.29 29.19
C GLU A 366 2.00 16.12 28.10
N VAL A 367 1.85 15.56 26.89
CA VAL A 367 1.21 16.22 25.75
C VAL A 367 -0.32 16.19 25.84
N LEU A 368 -0.91 15.09 26.34
CA LEU A 368 -2.37 14.92 26.38
C LEU A 368 -3.13 16.09 27.04
N PRO A 369 -2.70 16.66 28.20
CA PRO A 369 -3.39 17.79 28.82
C PRO A 369 -3.47 19.06 27.95
N TYR A 370 -2.58 19.22 26.95
CA TYR A 370 -2.62 20.37 26.05
C TYR A 370 -3.79 20.30 25.06
N PHE A 371 -4.32 19.12 24.77
CA PHE A 371 -5.51 18.96 23.93
C PHE A 371 -6.79 19.42 24.66
N ASP A 372 -6.78 19.43 25.99
CA ASP A 372 -7.85 20.00 26.81
C ASP A 372 -7.70 21.52 26.97
N SER A 373 -6.47 22.01 27.17
CA SER A 373 -6.22 23.44 27.43
C SER A 373 -6.09 24.30 26.16
N LEU A 374 -5.75 23.67 25.02
CA LEU A 374 -5.41 24.32 23.75
C LEU A 374 -4.23 25.29 23.84
N GLU A 375 -3.40 25.17 24.87
CA GLU A 375 -2.17 25.94 25.02
C GLU A 375 -1.09 25.45 24.03
N PRO A 376 -0.10 26.31 23.69
CA PRO A 376 1.03 25.89 22.88
C PRO A 376 1.80 24.72 23.50
N ILE A 377 1.98 23.65 22.74
CA ILE A 377 2.83 22.52 23.12
C ILE A 377 4.29 22.93 22.96
N PRO A 378 5.17 22.66 23.96
CA PRO A 378 6.57 23.03 23.88
C PRO A 378 7.35 22.08 22.95
N VAL A 379 7.35 22.38 21.65
CA VAL A 379 8.11 21.65 20.63
C VAL A 379 9.58 22.08 20.67
N THR A 380 10.49 21.12 20.84
CA THR A 380 11.95 21.35 20.81
C THR A 380 12.50 21.08 19.40
N PRO A 381 13.30 21.98 18.80
CA PRO A 381 13.85 21.79 17.45
C PRO A 381 15.10 20.89 17.49
N GLU A 382 14.93 19.65 17.94
CA GLU A 382 15.98 18.63 17.97
C GLU A 382 15.88 17.71 16.75
N ARG A 383 17.04 17.25 16.26
CA ARG A 383 17.16 16.31 15.13
C ARG A 383 16.46 16.80 13.84
N THR A 384 16.31 18.10 13.63
CA THR A 384 15.58 18.62 12.47
C THR A 384 16.28 18.35 11.14
N GLY A 385 15.52 18.36 10.04
CA GLY A 385 16.01 18.20 8.68
C GLY A 385 15.23 17.16 7.86
N PRO A 386 15.57 17.02 6.57
CA PRO A 386 14.91 16.06 5.68
C PRO A 386 15.21 14.62 6.11
N ARG A 387 14.21 13.75 5.96
CA ARG A 387 14.26 12.30 6.18
C ARG A 387 13.75 11.58 4.95
N GLU A 388 14.37 10.45 4.64
CA GLU A 388 14.01 9.60 3.50
C GLU A 388 14.07 8.13 3.92
N GLY A 389 12.99 7.38 3.69
CA GLY A 389 12.93 5.96 4.08
C GLY A 389 13.00 5.75 5.59
N GLU A 390 12.44 6.67 6.38
CA GLU A 390 12.41 6.59 7.85
C GLU A 390 10.98 6.63 8.41
N LEU A 391 10.78 6.12 9.62
CA LEU A 391 9.52 6.20 10.38
C LEU A 391 9.59 7.36 11.38
N PRO A 392 8.63 8.32 11.38
CA PRO A 392 8.47 9.29 12.46
C PRO A 392 8.21 8.58 13.80
N LEU A 393 9.00 8.88 14.82
CA LEU A 393 8.89 8.28 16.16
C LEU A 393 7.88 9.06 17.03
N GLY A 394 7.44 8.47 18.16
CA GLY A 394 6.29 8.88 18.99
C GLY A 394 6.23 10.31 19.56
N ARG A 395 7.20 11.15 19.22
CA ARG A 395 7.35 12.55 19.66
C ARG A 395 7.61 13.50 18.50
N ASP A 396 7.80 13.00 17.30
CA ASP A 396 8.24 13.82 16.18
C ASP A 396 7.13 14.75 15.69
N VAL A 397 7.54 15.95 15.30
CA VAL A 397 6.71 16.90 14.56
C VAL A 397 7.25 16.99 13.15
N VAL A 398 6.46 16.57 12.17
CA VAL A 398 6.89 16.44 10.78
C VAL A 398 6.14 17.40 9.86
N THR A 399 6.78 17.71 8.73
CA THR A 399 6.17 18.39 7.59
C THR A 399 6.19 17.46 6.40
N PHE A 400 5.03 17.26 5.79
CA PHE A 400 4.88 16.55 4.54
C PHE A 400 4.77 17.54 3.37
N PRO A 401 5.19 17.14 2.16
CA PRO A 401 5.00 17.93 0.95
C PRO A 401 3.53 18.33 0.72
N PRO A 402 3.28 19.44 0.01
CA PRO A 402 1.93 19.82 -0.40
C PRO A 402 1.36 18.87 -1.46
N VAL A 403 0.03 18.75 -1.52
CA VAL A 403 -0.68 17.97 -2.55
C VAL A 403 -0.45 18.60 -3.94
N PRO A 404 0.05 17.87 -4.96
CA PRO A 404 0.17 18.38 -6.33
C PRO A 404 -1.20 18.70 -6.95
N ALA A 405 -1.29 19.80 -7.70
CA ALA A 405 -2.54 20.37 -8.20
C ALA A 405 -3.22 19.64 -9.38
N SER A 406 -2.85 18.41 -9.75
CA SER A 406 -3.33 17.74 -10.97
C SER A 406 -4.29 16.56 -10.80
N ALA A 407 -4.68 16.17 -9.58
CA ALA A 407 -5.48 14.97 -9.34
C ALA A 407 -7.00 15.08 -9.65
N ALA A 408 -7.40 15.80 -10.71
CA ALA A 408 -8.80 16.06 -11.04
C ALA A 408 -9.30 15.48 -12.38
N ALA A 409 -8.52 14.64 -13.08
CA ALA A 409 -8.90 14.13 -14.40
C ALA A 409 -9.24 12.63 -14.48
N ALA A 410 -9.16 11.86 -13.39
CA ALA A 410 -9.25 10.38 -13.45
C ALA A 410 -10.62 9.76 -13.14
N ALA A 411 -11.66 10.54 -12.84
CA ALA A 411 -12.97 10.02 -12.42
C ALA A 411 -14.05 10.28 -13.49
N GLY A 412 -14.12 9.41 -14.51
CA GLY A 412 -15.23 9.37 -15.47
C GLY A 412 -14.91 8.76 -16.84
N ASP A 413 -15.98 8.54 -17.63
CA ASP A 413 -15.88 8.35 -19.07
C ASP A 413 -15.17 9.56 -19.69
N PHE A 414 -14.22 9.30 -20.58
CA PHE A 414 -13.39 10.32 -21.21
C PHE A 414 -13.37 10.11 -22.71
N ALA A 415 -13.49 11.18 -23.50
CA ALA A 415 -13.27 11.15 -24.94
C ALA A 415 -12.69 12.50 -25.37
N GLY A 416 -11.42 12.51 -25.76
CA GLY A 416 -10.76 13.76 -26.11
C GLY A 416 -9.29 13.61 -26.47
N LEU A 417 -8.69 14.74 -26.80
CA LEU A 417 -7.25 14.87 -27.06
C LEU A 417 -6.47 14.93 -25.76
N VAL A 418 -5.47 14.06 -25.64
CA VAL A 418 -4.50 14.01 -24.54
C VAL A 418 -3.17 14.55 -25.04
N ASP A 419 -2.56 15.47 -24.30
CA ASP A 419 -1.23 16.00 -24.62
C ASP A 419 -0.16 14.97 -24.24
N ILE A 420 0.54 14.41 -25.23
CA ILE A 420 1.55 13.36 -25.04
C ILE A 420 2.97 13.92 -24.98
N GLY A 421 3.12 15.24 -24.86
CA GLY A 421 4.40 15.92 -24.87
C GLY A 421 4.95 16.18 -26.28
N GLY A 422 5.98 17.04 -26.35
CA GLY A 422 6.58 17.44 -27.62
C GLY A 422 5.67 18.29 -28.52
N GLY A 423 4.60 18.87 -27.95
CA GLY A 423 3.61 19.66 -28.68
C GLY A 423 2.61 18.83 -29.50
N ARG A 424 2.51 17.53 -29.23
CA ARG A 424 1.59 16.60 -29.92
C ARG A 424 0.47 16.15 -28.99
N LYS A 425 -0.71 15.95 -29.55
CA LYS A 425 -1.88 15.40 -28.89
C LYS A 425 -2.40 14.16 -29.60
N MET A 426 -2.87 13.19 -28.83
CA MET A 426 -3.50 11.98 -29.35
C MET A 426 -4.88 11.79 -28.77
N PHE A 427 -5.82 11.32 -29.59
CA PHE A 427 -7.18 11.08 -29.17
C PHE A 427 -7.29 9.77 -28.40
N LEU A 428 -7.94 9.82 -27.24
CA LEU A 428 -8.24 8.68 -26.37
C LEU A 428 -9.72 8.72 -25.99
N GLN A 429 -10.36 7.56 -26.04
CA GLN A 429 -11.68 7.33 -25.48
C GLN A 429 -11.59 6.21 -24.44
N CYS A 430 -12.04 6.48 -23.22
CA CYS A 430 -12.17 5.49 -22.17
C CYS A 430 -13.61 5.44 -21.67
N GLN A 431 -14.13 4.23 -21.47
CA GLN A 431 -15.41 3.99 -20.82
C GLN A 431 -15.27 2.95 -19.72
N GLY A 432 -16.15 3.04 -18.74
CA GLY A 432 -16.19 2.08 -17.64
C GLY A 432 -15.12 2.35 -16.60
N GLU A 433 -15.22 1.57 -15.52
CA GLU A 433 -14.52 1.79 -14.26
C GLU A 433 -13.87 0.49 -13.77
N GLY A 434 -12.94 0.60 -12.81
CA GLY A 434 -12.16 -0.54 -12.30
C GLY A 434 -10.97 -0.93 -13.19
N GLY A 435 -10.28 -2.01 -12.84
CA GLY A 435 -9.11 -2.50 -13.56
C GLY A 435 -9.04 -4.03 -13.63
N PRO A 436 -8.07 -4.61 -14.36
CA PRO A 436 -7.05 -3.93 -15.17
C PRO A 436 -7.65 -3.15 -16.35
N THR A 437 -7.04 -2.01 -16.72
CA THR A 437 -7.50 -1.25 -17.90
C THR A 437 -7.23 -2.06 -19.15
N VAL A 438 -8.27 -2.29 -19.95
CA VAL A 438 -8.15 -2.95 -21.25
C VAL A 438 -7.88 -1.89 -22.30
N VAL A 439 -6.73 -1.97 -22.98
CA VAL A 439 -6.37 -1.07 -24.08
C VAL A 439 -6.66 -1.77 -25.40
N LEU A 440 -7.65 -1.25 -26.13
CA LEU A 440 -8.06 -1.76 -27.43
C LEU A 440 -7.21 -1.11 -28.53
N ILE A 441 -6.50 -1.95 -29.30
CA ILE A 441 -5.60 -1.52 -30.36
C ILE A 441 -6.17 -1.98 -31.70
N SER A 442 -6.69 -1.02 -32.47
CA SER A 442 -7.30 -1.27 -33.78
C SER A 442 -6.28 -1.75 -34.81
N GLY A 443 -6.77 -2.42 -35.85
CA GLY A 443 -5.96 -2.81 -37.02
C GLY A 443 -5.52 -1.62 -37.86
N PHE A 444 -4.66 -1.87 -38.85
CA PHE A 444 -4.09 -0.86 -39.73
C PHE A 444 -5.19 -0.01 -40.40
N GLY A 445 -5.01 1.31 -40.45
CA GLY A 445 -5.95 2.28 -41.01
C GLY A 445 -7.18 2.58 -40.15
N ASN A 446 -7.50 1.73 -39.17
CA ASN A 446 -8.71 1.86 -38.36
C ASN A 446 -8.48 2.71 -37.10
N PRO A 447 -9.40 3.66 -36.79
CA PRO A 447 -9.35 4.44 -35.56
C PRO A 447 -9.83 3.60 -34.36
N GLY A 448 -9.68 4.12 -33.15
CA GLY A 448 -10.20 3.50 -31.93
C GLY A 448 -11.73 3.35 -31.92
N GLY A 449 -12.43 4.20 -32.69
CA GLY A 449 -13.89 4.16 -32.82
C GLY A 449 -14.44 2.85 -33.42
N ALA A 450 -13.61 2.06 -34.11
CA ALA A 450 -13.98 0.75 -34.65
C ALA A 450 -14.42 -0.26 -33.56
N TRP A 451 -14.07 -0.02 -32.29
CA TRP A 451 -14.49 -0.85 -31.17
C TRP A 451 -15.81 -0.42 -30.52
N THR A 452 -16.33 0.76 -30.90
CA THR A 452 -17.45 1.42 -30.21
C THR A 452 -18.78 1.25 -30.97
N VAL A 453 -18.75 0.99 -32.28
CA VAL A 453 -19.93 0.93 -33.14
C VAL A 453 -20.01 -0.43 -33.85
N LEU A 454 -21.23 -0.95 -34.02
CA LEU A 454 -21.48 -2.17 -34.78
C LEU A 454 -22.13 -1.86 -36.14
N PRO A 455 -21.80 -2.61 -37.20
CA PRO A 455 -22.57 -2.60 -38.44
C PRO A 455 -24.02 -3.05 -38.21
N ASP A 456 -24.93 -2.62 -39.09
CA ASP A 456 -26.33 -3.01 -39.06
C ASP A 456 -26.50 -4.54 -39.07
N GLY A 457 -27.33 -5.06 -38.17
CA GLY A 457 -27.64 -6.50 -38.06
C GLY A 457 -26.67 -7.33 -37.21
N VAL A 458 -25.64 -6.73 -36.62
CA VAL A 458 -24.76 -7.41 -35.65
C VAL A 458 -25.31 -7.25 -34.23
N ALA A 459 -25.29 -8.33 -33.45
CA ALA A 459 -25.80 -8.32 -32.07
C ALA A 459 -24.97 -7.39 -31.16
N SER A 460 -25.67 -6.52 -30.43
CA SER A 460 -25.16 -5.59 -29.42
C SER A 460 -24.79 -6.31 -28.10
N PRO A 461 -23.80 -5.83 -27.31
CA PRO A 461 -23.04 -4.57 -27.48
C PRO A 461 -21.77 -4.69 -28.34
N ALA A 462 -21.27 -3.53 -28.80
CA ALA A 462 -19.91 -3.41 -29.34
C ALA A 462 -18.87 -3.73 -28.25
N VAL A 463 -17.63 -4.01 -28.65
CA VAL A 463 -16.60 -4.52 -27.72
C VAL A 463 -16.29 -3.52 -26.61
N LEU A 464 -16.08 -2.24 -26.94
CA LEU A 464 -15.77 -1.22 -25.95
C LEU A 464 -16.90 -1.05 -24.93
N PRO A 465 -18.16 -0.73 -25.31
CA PRO A 465 -19.25 -0.59 -24.35
C PRO A 465 -19.62 -1.90 -23.65
N GLY A 466 -19.42 -3.06 -24.29
CA GLY A 466 -19.65 -4.37 -23.69
C GLY A 466 -18.65 -4.71 -22.59
N ALA A 467 -17.36 -4.45 -22.83
CA ALA A 467 -16.31 -4.66 -21.84
C ALA A 467 -16.28 -3.57 -20.75
N ALA A 468 -16.69 -2.34 -21.09
CA ALA A 468 -16.87 -1.24 -20.13
C ALA A 468 -17.89 -1.57 -19.02
N GLY A 469 -18.78 -2.54 -19.25
CA GLY A 469 -19.72 -3.03 -18.24
C GLY A 469 -19.08 -3.79 -17.07
N PHE A 470 -17.79 -4.15 -17.15
CA PHE A 470 -17.12 -4.90 -16.09
C PHE A 470 -15.65 -4.54 -15.85
N THR A 471 -15.03 -3.68 -16.66
CA THR A 471 -13.69 -3.12 -16.41
C THR A 471 -13.53 -1.78 -17.14
N ARG A 472 -12.51 -0.99 -16.83
CA ARG A 472 -12.18 0.18 -17.64
C ARG A 472 -11.60 -0.25 -18.98
N VAL A 473 -12.11 0.34 -20.06
CA VAL A 473 -11.69 0.04 -21.42
C VAL A 473 -11.36 1.33 -22.15
N CYS A 474 -10.17 1.40 -22.72
CA CYS A 474 -9.71 2.54 -23.49
C CYS A 474 -9.40 2.14 -24.94
N ALA A 475 -9.80 2.96 -25.90
CA ALA A 475 -9.41 2.88 -27.30
C ALA A 475 -8.84 4.23 -27.73
N TYR A 476 -7.87 4.23 -28.64
CA TYR A 476 -7.18 5.44 -29.08
C TYR A 476 -7.03 5.47 -30.60
N ASP A 477 -6.80 6.66 -31.14
CA ASP A 477 -6.52 6.82 -32.56
C ASP A 477 -5.02 6.99 -32.79
N ARG A 478 -4.46 6.13 -33.62
CA ARG A 478 -3.08 6.32 -34.09
C ARG A 478 -3.04 7.49 -35.09
N PRO A 479 -1.93 8.27 -35.13
CA PRO A 479 -1.76 9.33 -36.10
C PRO A 479 -1.99 8.85 -37.55
N GLY A 480 -2.90 9.51 -38.26
CA GLY A 480 -3.18 9.21 -39.67
C GLY A 480 -4.26 8.15 -39.93
N THR A 481 -4.94 7.66 -38.89
CA THR A 481 -6.15 6.82 -39.04
C THR A 481 -7.35 7.67 -39.43
N LEU A 482 -8.23 7.17 -40.32
CA LEU A 482 -9.39 7.92 -40.82
C LEU A 482 -10.66 7.58 -40.05
N LEU A 483 -11.56 8.55 -39.88
CA LEU A 483 -12.91 8.30 -39.39
C LEU A 483 -13.80 7.78 -40.53
N ASP A 484 -14.75 6.88 -40.25
CA ASP A 484 -15.77 6.42 -41.22
C ASP A 484 -16.83 7.50 -41.57
N ALA A 485 -16.45 8.79 -41.58
CA ALA A 485 -17.29 9.90 -42.01
C ALA A 485 -17.12 10.14 -43.52
N ALA A 486 -18.06 10.86 -44.14
CA ALA A 486 -17.95 11.30 -45.53
C ALA A 486 -17.17 12.63 -45.59
N PRO A 487 -16.34 12.87 -46.63
CA PRO A 487 -15.50 14.06 -46.72
C PRO A 487 -16.30 15.36 -46.54
N PRO A 488 -15.78 16.37 -45.81
CA PRO A 488 -14.37 16.59 -45.47
C PRO A 488 -13.95 16.24 -44.02
N ASP A 489 -14.80 15.56 -43.24
CA ASP A 489 -14.62 15.33 -41.80
C ASP A 489 -13.81 14.05 -41.44
N ASP A 490 -13.15 13.45 -42.43
CA ASP A 490 -12.53 12.12 -42.33
C ASP A 490 -11.15 12.14 -41.64
N ARG A 491 -10.68 13.32 -41.23
CA ARG A 491 -9.30 13.52 -40.74
C ARG A 491 -9.06 12.82 -39.40
N SER A 492 -7.84 12.27 -39.25
CA SER A 492 -7.32 11.74 -37.98
C SER A 492 -7.57 12.70 -36.82
N ARG A 493 -8.14 12.17 -35.73
CA ARG A 493 -8.36 12.95 -34.50
C ARG A 493 -7.06 13.21 -33.73
N SER A 494 -6.04 12.38 -33.92
CA SER A 494 -4.70 12.57 -33.36
C SER A 494 -3.83 13.44 -34.27
N ASP A 495 -2.91 14.20 -33.67
CA ASP A 495 -1.99 15.08 -34.40
C ASP A 495 -1.14 14.29 -35.41
N PRO A 496 -0.85 14.85 -36.60
CA PRO A 496 -0.08 14.17 -37.63
C PRO A 496 1.39 14.01 -37.26
N ILE A 497 2.01 12.94 -37.75
CA ILE A 497 3.45 12.67 -37.63
C ILE A 497 4.05 12.46 -39.02
N PRO A 498 5.38 12.60 -39.19
CA PRO A 498 6.05 12.16 -40.41
C PRO A 498 5.78 10.67 -40.68
N GLN A 499 5.34 10.36 -41.90
CA GLN A 499 5.04 9.02 -42.37
C GLN A 499 6.10 8.57 -43.41
N PRO A 500 6.45 7.28 -43.52
CA PRO A 500 5.99 6.18 -42.67
C PRO A 500 6.59 6.21 -41.27
N THR A 501 5.83 5.71 -40.30
CA THR A 501 6.29 5.51 -38.92
C THR A 501 6.67 4.04 -38.66
N THR A 502 7.30 3.76 -37.52
CA THR A 502 7.71 2.42 -37.11
C THR A 502 6.83 1.89 -35.98
N ALA A 503 6.71 0.55 -35.87
CA ALA A 503 5.98 -0.06 -34.75
C ALA A 503 6.54 0.35 -33.38
N THR A 504 7.87 0.54 -33.26
CA THR A 504 8.51 1.06 -32.04
C THR A 504 8.07 2.49 -31.72
N ALA A 505 8.00 3.38 -32.71
CA ALA A 505 7.49 4.74 -32.51
C ALA A 505 6.02 4.74 -32.12
N MET A 506 5.20 3.86 -32.72
CA MET A 506 3.79 3.69 -32.34
C MET A 506 3.63 3.18 -30.89
N VAL A 507 4.51 2.29 -30.43
CA VAL A 507 4.55 1.81 -29.04
C VAL A 507 4.97 2.93 -28.08
N ALA A 508 5.95 3.75 -28.45
CA ALA A 508 6.34 4.91 -27.65
C ALA A 508 5.21 5.96 -27.57
N ASP A 509 4.49 6.20 -28.66
CA ASP A 509 3.32 7.08 -28.71
C ASP A 509 2.18 6.53 -27.84
N LEU A 510 1.94 5.21 -27.88
CA LEU A 510 0.96 4.56 -27.00
C LEU A 510 1.36 4.66 -25.52
N HIS A 511 2.64 4.44 -25.21
CA HIS A 511 3.16 4.55 -23.84
C HIS A 511 3.02 5.99 -23.31
N ALA A 512 3.42 6.98 -24.12
CA ALA A 512 3.26 8.39 -23.79
C ALA A 512 1.79 8.77 -23.61
N LEU A 513 0.88 8.24 -24.45
CA LEU A 513 -0.55 8.46 -24.34
C LEU A 513 -1.13 7.87 -23.05
N LEU A 514 -0.83 6.61 -22.75
CA LEU A 514 -1.32 5.95 -21.52
C LEU A 514 -0.76 6.63 -20.27
N THR A 515 0.50 7.07 -20.32
CA THR A 515 1.15 7.84 -19.25
C THR A 515 0.48 9.20 -19.06
N ALA A 516 0.32 9.98 -20.13
CA ALA A 516 -0.24 11.33 -20.07
C ALA A 516 -1.74 11.35 -19.76
N ALA A 517 -2.47 10.31 -20.17
CA ALA A 517 -3.88 10.12 -19.82
C ALA A 517 -4.06 9.60 -18.38
N GLU A 518 -2.94 9.28 -17.71
CA GLU A 518 -2.91 8.55 -16.45
C GLU A 518 -3.86 7.34 -16.52
N ALA A 519 -3.68 6.46 -17.50
CA ALA A 519 -4.45 5.23 -17.61
C ALA A 519 -4.00 4.23 -16.51
N PRO A 520 -4.90 3.64 -15.70
CA PRO A 520 -4.49 2.69 -14.66
C PRO A 520 -3.95 1.36 -15.23
N GLY A 521 -2.68 1.05 -14.97
CA GLY A 521 -2.08 -0.26 -15.26
C GLY A 521 -2.11 -1.22 -14.06
N PRO A 522 -1.61 -2.46 -14.20
CA PRO A 522 -1.10 -3.06 -15.43
C PRO A 522 -2.22 -3.31 -16.46
N TYR A 523 -1.90 -3.18 -17.74
CA TYR A 523 -2.86 -3.18 -18.85
C TYR A 523 -3.14 -4.60 -19.36
N VAL A 524 -4.37 -4.81 -19.83
CA VAL A 524 -4.68 -5.91 -20.75
C VAL A 524 -4.71 -5.35 -22.17
N LEU A 525 -3.77 -5.76 -23.01
CA LEU A 525 -3.67 -5.25 -24.38
C LEU A 525 -4.47 -6.13 -25.33
N ALA A 526 -5.55 -5.61 -25.92
CA ALA A 526 -6.35 -6.33 -26.91
C ALA A 526 -6.08 -5.77 -28.31
N GLY A 527 -5.26 -6.48 -29.09
CA GLY A 527 -4.85 -6.07 -30.43
C GLY A 527 -5.60 -6.82 -31.52
N HIS A 528 -6.25 -6.09 -32.43
CA HIS A 528 -6.84 -6.65 -33.66
C HIS A 528 -5.90 -6.46 -34.85
N SER A 529 -5.68 -7.51 -35.65
CA SER A 529 -4.88 -7.43 -36.87
C SER A 529 -3.52 -6.77 -36.59
N PHE A 530 -3.14 -5.69 -37.30
CA PHE A 530 -1.91 -4.93 -37.03
C PHE A 530 -1.75 -4.46 -35.57
N GLY A 531 -2.85 -4.18 -34.87
CA GLY A 531 -2.83 -3.83 -33.46
C GLY A 531 -2.28 -4.94 -32.55
N GLY A 532 -2.31 -6.20 -33.01
CA GLY A 532 -1.67 -7.32 -32.31
C GLY A 532 -0.14 -7.29 -32.35
N LEU A 533 0.46 -6.74 -33.42
CA LEU A 533 1.90 -6.50 -33.48
C LEU A 533 2.31 -5.44 -32.44
N ILE A 534 1.55 -4.35 -32.38
CA ILE A 534 1.75 -3.26 -31.41
C ILE A 534 1.56 -3.79 -29.98
N ALA A 535 0.50 -4.57 -29.72
CA ALA A 535 0.24 -5.16 -28.41
C ALA A 535 1.41 -6.03 -27.92
N ARG A 536 1.93 -6.90 -28.80
CA ARG A 536 3.06 -7.79 -28.48
C ARG A 536 4.35 -7.01 -28.29
N LEU A 537 4.61 -6.00 -29.12
CA LEU A 537 5.81 -5.17 -28.99
C LEU A 537 5.76 -4.29 -27.74
N TYR A 538 4.60 -3.73 -27.39
CA TYR A 538 4.39 -2.99 -26.14
C TYR A 538 4.67 -3.91 -24.95
N ALA A 539 4.10 -5.10 -24.91
CA ALA A 539 4.33 -6.06 -23.84
C ALA A 539 5.80 -6.53 -23.74
N ALA A 540 6.51 -6.62 -24.87
CA ALA A 540 7.94 -6.94 -24.87
C ALA A 540 8.82 -5.77 -24.40
N THR A 541 8.37 -4.54 -24.64
CA THR A 541 9.11 -3.31 -24.30
C THR A 541 8.85 -2.86 -22.86
N TYR A 542 7.61 -3.02 -22.39
CA TYR A 542 7.12 -2.63 -21.07
C TYR A 542 6.43 -3.83 -20.36
N PRO A 543 7.16 -4.92 -20.09
CA PRO A 543 6.57 -6.15 -19.55
C PRO A 543 5.90 -5.95 -18.18
N ASP A 544 6.43 -5.06 -17.35
CA ASP A 544 5.92 -4.77 -16.01
C ASP A 544 4.59 -3.98 -16.03
N GLU A 545 4.25 -3.40 -17.18
CA GLU A 545 3.01 -2.65 -17.37
C GLU A 545 1.88 -3.50 -17.98
N VAL A 546 2.11 -4.77 -18.32
CA VAL A 546 1.13 -5.62 -19.03
C VAL A 546 0.75 -6.86 -18.23
N ALA A 547 -0.52 -6.96 -17.83
CA ALA A 547 -1.08 -8.10 -17.12
C ALA A 547 -1.62 -9.20 -18.03
N GLY A 548 -1.92 -8.88 -19.29
CA GLY A 548 -2.43 -9.83 -20.27
C GLY A 548 -2.46 -9.31 -21.69
N ILE A 549 -2.48 -10.22 -22.66
CA ILE A 549 -2.57 -9.89 -24.09
C ILE A 549 -3.69 -10.71 -24.72
N ILE A 550 -4.55 -10.05 -25.49
CA ILE A 550 -5.63 -10.65 -26.28
C ILE A 550 -5.32 -10.35 -27.75
N LEU A 551 -5.23 -11.40 -28.56
CA LEU A 551 -4.91 -11.30 -29.98
C LEU A 551 -6.12 -11.69 -30.82
N VAL A 552 -6.73 -10.71 -31.49
CA VAL A 552 -7.91 -10.89 -32.33
C VAL A 552 -7.46 -10.89 -33.79
N ASP A 553 -7.40 -12.06 -34.42
CA ASP A 553 -6.91 -12.22 -35.80
C ASP A 553 -5.61 -11.41 -36.07
N ALA A 554 -4.69 -11.47 -35.09
CA ALA A 554 -3.55 -10.58 -35.00
C ALA A 554 -2.50 -10.84 -36.10
N PHE A 555 -1.93 -9.74 -36.61
CA PHE A 555 -0.75 -9.77 -37.45
C PHE A 555 0.50 -10.11 -36.62
N SER A 556 1.40 -10.90 -37.21
CA SER A 556 2.68 -11.26 -36.58
C SER A 556 3.84 -11.10 -37.55
N GLU A 557 5.01 -10.80 -37.00
CA GLU A 557 6.31 -10.79 -37.69
C GLU A 557 6.61 -12.10 -38.43
N GLY A 558 5.98 -13.20 -38.02
CA GLY A 558 6.05 -14.50 -38.70
C GLY A 558 5.55 -14.45 -40.15
N VAL A 559 4.62 -13.54 -40.48
CA VAL A 559 4.14 -13.36 -41.87
C VAL A 559 5.26 -12.85 -42.77
N ARG A 560 6.06 -11.88 -42.30
CA ARG A 560 7.23 -11.40 -43.05
C ARG A 560 8.28 -12.48 -43.19
N ALA A 561 8.59 -13.18 -42.10
CA ALA A 561 9.61 -14.22 -42.06
C ALA A 561 9.24 -15.44 -42.92
N GLY A 562 7.94 -15.70 -43.10
CA GLY A 562 7.42 -16.85 -43.86
C GLY A 562 7.19 -16.60 -45.35
N LEU A 563 7.24 -15.36 -45.83
CA LEU A 563 6.95 -15.01 -47.23
C LEU A 563 8.24 -14.74 -48.05
N PRO A 564 8.37 -15.32 -49.26
CA PRO A 564 9.36 -14.89 -50.26
C PRO A 564 9.28 -13.39 -50.55
N ALA A 565 10.38 -12.78 -51.00
CA ALA A 565 10.44 -11.33 -51.22
C ALA A 565 9.40 -10.80 -52.22
N GLU A 566 9.08 -11.58 -53.26
CA GLU A 566 8.05 -11.26 -54.26
C GLU A 566 6.63 -11.33 -53.69
N ASP A 567 6.36 -12.31 -52.84
CA ASP A 567 5.09 -12.48 -52.15
C ASP A 567 4.90 -11.40 -51.07
N TRP A 568 5.99 -10.98 -50.40
CA TRP A 568 5.96 -9.86 -49.46
C TRP A 568 5.62 -8.54 -50.15
N GLN A 569 6.23 -8.25 -51.31
CA GLN A 569 5.89 -7.05 -52.09
C GLN A 569 4.43 -7.05 -52.55
N THR A 570 3.91 -8.23 -52.93
CA THR A 570 2.51 -8.37 -53.30
C THR A 570 1.61 -8.21 -52.07
N TRP A 571 1.97 -8.84 -50.94
CA TRP A 571 1.23 -8.79 -49.70
C TRP A 571 1.15 -7.36 -49.12
N THR A 572 2.24 -6.59 -49.14
CA THR A 572 2.24 -5.18 -48.69
C THR A 572 1.42 -4.30 -49.61
N ALA A 573 1.47 -4.52 -50.93
CA ALA A 573 0.65 -3.79 -51.89
C ALA A 573 -0.86 -4.05 -51.73
N THR A 574 -1.26 -5.21 -51.19
CA THR A 574 -2.68 -5.60 -51.04
C THR A 574 -3.26 -5.41 -49.63
N ASN A 575 -2.44 -5.32 -48.58
CA ASN A 575 -2.91 -5.28 -47.18
C ASN A 575 -2.91 -3.86 -46.57
N GLY A 576 -3.33 -2.87 -47.36
CA GLY A 576 -3.74 -1.57 -46.83
C GLY A 576 -2.78 -0.40 -47.03
N VAL A 577 -1.64 -0.56 -47.72
CA VAL A 577 -0.79 0.60 -48.07
C VAL A 577 -1.62 1.57 -48.95
N PRO A 578 -1.79 2.85 -48.55
CA PRO A 578 -2.56 3.80 -49.33
C PRO A 578 -1.97 3.96 -50.75
N SER A 579 -2.83 4.06 -51.77
CA SER A 579 -2.35 4.23 -53.15
C SER A 579 -1.55 5.53 -53.29
N PRO A 580 -0.58 5.62 -54.23
CA PRO A 580 0.17 6.86 -54.46
C PRO A 580 -0.74 8.06 -54.75
N GLU A 581 -1.89 7.82 -55.37
CA GLU A 581 -2.92 8.83 -55.64
C GLU A 581 -3.60 9.32 -54.36
N LEU A 582 -3.89 8.42 -53.42
CA LEU A 582 -4.46 8.75 -52.12
C LEU A 582 -3.45 9.46 -51.21
N LEU A 583 -2.17 9.05 -51.23
CA LEU A 583 -1.09 9.73 -50.49
C LEU A 583 -0.79 11.13 -51.02
N ALA A 584 -0.99 11.37 -52.31
CA ALA A 584 -0.86 12.71 -52.88
C ALA A 584 -1.97 13.66 -52.37
N LEU A 585 -3.14 13.12 -52.01
CA LEU A 585 -4.27 13.87 -51.46
C LEU A 585 -4.18 14.02 -49.94
N GLU A 586 -3.79 12.94 -49.25
CA GLU A 586 -3.71 12.85 -47.79
C GLU A 586 -2.32 12.35 -47.35
N PRO A 587 -1.30 13.23 -47.32
CA PRO A 587 0.09 12.83 -47.07
C PRO A 587 0.35 12.33 -45.64
N ASN A 588 -0.57 12.61 -44.71
CA ASN A 588 -0.46 12.24 -43.30
C ASN A 588 -1.15 10.91 -42.95
N LEU A 589 -1.67 10.18 -43.94
CA LEU A 589 -2.28 8.87 -43.72
C LEU A 589 -1.30 7.90 -43.06
N GLU A 590 -1.84 7.05 -42.19
CA GLU A 590 -1.07 6.00 -41.52
C GLU A 590 -0.30 5.17 -42.57
N GLN A 591 1.02 5.17 -42.45
CA GLN A 591 1.91 4.32 -43.21
C GLN A 591 2.89 3.71 -42.21
N THR A 592 3.19 2.42 -42.34
CA THR A 592 4.12 1.76 -41.44
C THR A 592 5.21 1.03 -42.20
N ASP A 593 6.44 1.17 -41.72
CA ASP A 593 7.58 0.34 -42.13
C ASP A 593 7.58 -0.92 -41.23
N ILE A 594 7.11 -2.05 -41.78
CA ILE A 594 6.94 -3.35 -41.08
C ILE A 594 8.17 -4.23 -41.28
#